data_AF-A0A172TD44-F1
#
_entry.id   AF-A0A172TD44-F1
#
_cell.length_a   1.000
_cell.length_b   1.000
_cell.length_c   1.000
_cell.angle_alpha   90.00
_cell.angle_beta   90.00
_cell.angle_gamma   90.00
#
_symmetry.space_group_name_H-M   'P 1'
#
loop_
_entity.id
_entity.type
_entity.pdbx_description
1 polymer ?
#
loop_
_entity_poly.entity_id
_entity_poly.type
_entity_poly.pdbx_seq_one_letter_code
_entity_poly.pdbx_strand_id
1 'polypeptide(L)'
;MFAGVALAQTNVGGPDTSGPTLTAGQFNLIYNFFSFAIAAMGASAIFFFLARSSVAPKYRIALLISGVVVTIAAYHYVRIFNSFEAAYALNAAGVYAPTSVPFNDAYRYVDWLLTVPLLLVEAVAVLALARNVANSLILRLAVAATLMIVLGYPGEISTNTGTRFLWGTLSTIPFLYILYILWVELARATERQSAEVKVLVRNLRLLLLLSWGVYPIAYILPMLGIVGSSAVVGVQVGYTIADVLAKPLFGLLIYAIAVAKTRDDGGLVNDVNAAGAPLAVNASD
;
A
#
# COMPACT_ATOMS: atom_id res chain seq x y z
N MET A 1 -17.54 -10.73 15.60
CA MET A 1 -16.79 -11.57 16.57
C MET A 1 -15.41 -11.84 15.96
N PHE A 2 -14.49 -10.86 16.02
CA PHE A 2 -13.09 -11.01 15.57
C PHE A 2 -12.20 -10.96 16.81
N ALA A 3 -12.38 -11.93 17.70
CA ALA A 3 -11.56 -12.04 18.90
C ALA A 3 -10.19 -12.62 18.53
N GLY A 4 -9.14 -11.81 18.69
CA GLY A 4 -7.80 -12.27 19.09
C GLY A 4 -7.03 -13.20 18.17
N VAL A 5 -7.09 -13.06 16.85
CA VAL A 5 -6.17 -13.80 15.97
C VAL A 5 -4.84 -13.05 15.87
N ALA A 6 -3.88 -13.42 16.71
CA ALA A 6 -2.50 -12.99 16.56
C ALA A 6 -1.90 -13.69 15.32
N LEU A 7 -1.16 -12.96 14.48
CA LEU A 7 -0.52 -13.57 13.30
C LEU A 7 0.54 -14.58 13.76
N ALA A 8 0.90 -15.54 12.90
CA ALA A 8 1.92 -16.53 13.26
C ALA A 8 3.27 -15.88 13.62
N GLN A 9 3.56 -14.70 13.05
CA GLN A 9 4.74 -13.89 13.36
C GLN A 9 4.78 -13.38 14.83
N THR A 10 3.63 -13.30 15.51
CA THR A 10 3.52 -12.89 16.93
C THR A 10 3.33 -14.07 17.89
N ASN A 11 3.13 -15.29 17.39
CA ASN A 11 2.79 -16.49 18.18
C ASN A 11 3.96 -17.47 18.39
N VAL A 12 5.21 -17.03 18.26
CA VAL A 12 6.38 -17.94 18.23
C VAL A 12 6.89 -18.35 19.63
N GLY A 13 6.02 -18.48 20.63
CA GLY A 13 6.45 -18.64 22.03
C GLY A 13 5.62 -19.60 22.89
N GLY A 14 5.54 -20.90 22.58
CA GLY A 14 4.97 -21.89 23.51
C GLY A 14 3.54 -21.55 24.00
N PRO A 15 3.08 -22.13 25.12
CA PRO A 15 1.74 -21.86 25.67
C PRO A 15 1.57 -20.44 26.26
N ASP A 16 2.64 -19.64 26.33
CA ASP A 16 2.60 -18.24 26.73
C ASP A 16 2.45 -17.34 25.51
N THR A 17 1.23 -16.84 25.32
CA THR A 17 0.75 -15.96 24.23
C THR A 17 1.44 -14.58 24.12
N SER A 18 2.63 -14.40 24.67
CA SER A 18 3.35 -13.13 24.72
C SER A 18 4.43 -13.10 23.63
N GLY A 19 4.40 -12.10 22.73
CA GLY A 19 5.43 -11.87 21.70
C GLY A 19 6.85 -11.65 22.26
N PRO A 20 7.86 -11.36 21.43
CA PRO A 20 9.22 -11.14 21.93
C PRO A 20 9.33 -9.82 22.72
N THR A 21 10.22 -9.74 23.71
CA THR A 21 10.55 -8.45 24.36
C THR A 21 11.29 -7.53 23.39
N LEU A 22 11.10 -6.22 23.53
CA LEU A 22 11.73 -5.19 22.71
C LEU A 22 12.59 -4.26 23.57
N THR A 23 13.78 -3.92 23.11
CA THR A 23 14.53 -2.79 23.68
C THR A 23 13.75 -1.49 23.46
N ALA A 24 14.01 -0.46 24.28
CA ALA A 24 13.40 0.86 24.10
C ALA A 24 13.63 1.42 22.68
N GLY A 25 14.82 1.22 22.12
CA GLY A 25 15.12 1.63 20.75
C GLY A 25 14.29 0.90 19.69
N GLN A 26 14.11 -0.42 19.83
CA GLN A 26 13.29 -1.21 18.90
C GLN A 26 11.81 -0.84 18.99
N PHE A 27 11.28 -0.67 20.20
CA PHE A 27 9.90 -0.24 20.41
C PHE A 27 9.65 1.14 19.80
N ASN A 28 10.50 2.13 20.14
CA ASN A 28 10.39 3.49 19.62
C ASN A 28 10.55 3.56 18.11
N LEU A 29 11.37 2.70 17.51
CA LEU A 29 11.51 2.63 16.05
C LEU A 29 10.18 2.24 15.39
N ILE A 30 9.56 1.14 15.84
CA ILE A 30 8.26 0.70 15.30
C ILE A 30 7.19 1.78 15.53
N TYR A 31 7.13 2.32 16.75
CA TYR A 31 6.20 3.39 17.14
C TYR A 31 6.30 4.60 16.20
N ASN A 32 7.53 5.09 15.97
CA ASN A 32 7.76 6.26 15.13
C ASN A 32 7.44 5.99 13.66
N PHE A 33 7.70 4.78 13.15
CA PHE A 33 7.31 4.39 11.80
C PHE A 33 5.78 4.38 11.64
N PHE A 34 5.05 3.80 12.60
CA PHE A 34 3.59 3.83 12.56
C PHE A 34 3.04 5.26 12.64
N SER A 35 3.60 6.12 13.51
CA SER A 35 3.23 7.54 13.58
C SER A 35 3.48 8.25 12.25
N PHE A 36 4.64 8.00 11.63
CA PHE A 36 4.99 8.55 10.32
C PHE A 36 3.98 8.13 9.24
N ALA A 37 3.57 6.86 9.23
CA ALA A 37 2.58 6.37 8.27
C ALA A 37 1.22 7.04 8.44
N ILE A 38 0.74 7.21 9.68
CA ILE A 38 -0.52 7.93 9.95
C ILE A 38 -0.47 9.34 9.34
N ALA A 39 0.61 10.08 9.63
CA ALA A 39 0.79 11.43 9.11
C ALA A 39 0.87 11.46 7.57
N ALA A 40 1.66 10.57 6.97
CA ALA A 40 1.84 10.48 5.52
C ALA A 40 0.52 10.16 4.80
N MET A 41 -0.24 9.19 5.32
CA MET A 41 -1.53 8.77 4.76
C MET A 41 -2.58 9.89 4.90
N GLY A 42 -2.67 10.51 6.09
CA GLY A 42 -3.61 11.59 6.35
C GLY A 42 -3.35 12.83 5.50
N ALA A 43 -2.08 13.27 5.39
CA ALA A 43 -1.70 14.39 4.54
C ALA A 43 -1.97 14.11 3.06
N SER A 44 -1.67 12.89 2.60
CA SER A 44 -1.95 12.48 1.22
C SER A 44 -3.45 12.44 0.92
N ALA A 45 -4.28 12.03 1.89
CA ALA A 45 -5.74 12.03 1.73
C ALA A 45 -6.25 13.44 1.43
N ILE A 46 -5.85 14.40 2.27
CA ILE A 46 -6.19 15.82 2.11
C ILE A 46 -5.74 16.31 0.74
N PHE A 47 -4.50 16.02 0.36
CA PHE A 47 -3.95 16.39 -0.94
C PHE A 47 -4.81 15.84 -2.09
N PHE A 48 -5.09 14.53 -2.16
CA PHE A 48 -5.81 13.95 -3.30
C PHE A 48 -7.26 14.46 -3.42
N PHE A 49 -7.95 14.66 -2.29
CA PHE A 49 -9.30 15.21 -2.32
C PHE A 49 -9.32 16.65 -2.82
N LEU A 50 -8.35 17.47 -2.44
CA LEU A 50 -8.26 18.87 -2.88
C LEU A 50 -7.71 19.01 -4.30
N ALA A 51 -6.70 18.22 -4.66
CA ALA A 51 -6.03 18.26 -5.96
C ALA A 51 -6.92 17.77 -7.11
N ARG A 52 -8.06 17.11 -6.86
CA ARG A 52 -8.97 16.62 -7.91
C ARG A 52 -9.42 17.69 -8.90
N SER A 53 -9.52 18.96 -8.48
CA SER A 53 -9.92 20.06 -9.36
C SER A 53 -8.83 20.50 -10.33
N SER A 54 -7.57 20.13 -10.09
CA SER A 54 -6.42 20.47 -10.94
C SER A 54 -6.25 19.57 -12.18
N VAL A 55 -7.12 18.57 -12.37
CA VAL A 55 -7.10 17.66 -13.51
C VAL A 55 -8.45 17.61 -14.22
N ALA A 56 -8.45 17.18 -15.49
CA ALA A 56 -9.66 17.07 -16.29
C ALA A 56 -10.71 16.13 -15.63
N PRO A 57 -12.02 16.39 -15.81
CA PRO A 57 -13.09 15.64 -15.14
C PRO A 57 -12.98 14.12 -15.23
N LYS A 58 -12.53 13.59 -16.38
CA LYS A 58 -12.37 12.14 -16.61
C LYS A 58 -11.28 11.47 -15.76
N TYR A 59 -10.32 12.23 -15.20
CA TYR A 59 -9.24 11.70 -14.35
C TYR A 59 -9.51 11.83 -12.85
N ARG A 60 -10.49 12.66 -12.45
CA ARG A 60 -10.77 12.96 -11.05
C ARG A 60 -11.14 11.74 -10.23
N ILE A 61 -11.79 10.76 -10.86
CA ILE A 61 -12.19 9.52 -10.18
C ILE A 61 -10.96 8.74 -9.67
N ALA A 62 -9.85 8.75 -10.40
CA ALA A 62 -8.63 8.09 -9.96
C ALA A 62 -8.07 8.74 -8.68
N LEU A 63 -8.03 10.07 -8.61
CA LEU A 63 -7.56 10.82 -7.43
C LEU A 63 -8.51 10.62 -6.23
N LEU A 64 -9.83 10.56 -6.48
CA LEU A 64 -10.80 10.26 -5.42
C LEU A 64 -10.58 8.87 -4.85
N ILE A 65 -10.31 7.87 -5.70
CA ILE A 65 -9.96 6.52 -5.25
C ILE A 65 -8.65 6.55 -4.45
N SER A 66 -7.63 7.30 -4.90
CA SER A 66 -6.36 7.45 -4.15
C SER A 66 -6.61 8.03 -2.76
N GLY A 67 -7.42 9.09 -2.67
CA GLY A 67 -7.85 9.70 -1.42
C GLY A 67 -8.56 8.71 -0.49
N VAL A 68 -9.47 7.90 -1.02
CA VAL A 68 -10.16 6.84 -0.26
C VAL A 68 -9.16 5.78 0.23
N VAL A 69 -8.24 5.32 -0.62
CA VAL A 69 -7.22 4.32 -0.26
C VAL A 69 -6.39 4.79 0.93
N VAL A 70 -5.81 6.00 0.86
CA VAL A 70 -4.98 6.50 1.96
C VAL A 70 -5.80 6.86 3.20
N THR A 71 -7.09 7.20 3.06
CA THR A 71 -7.99 7.40 4.21
C THR A 71 -8.25 6.08 4.96
N ILE A 72 -8.54 5.00 4.22
CA ILE A 72 -8.71 3.66 4.78
C ILE A 72 -7.42 3.21 5.48
N ALA A 73 -6.27 3.43 4.84
CA ALA A 73 -4.97 3.08 5.39
C ALA A 73 -4.64 3.91 6.65
N ALA A 74 -4.91 5.21 6.65
CA ALA A 74 -4.74 6.05 7.83
C ALA A 74 -5.55 5.53 9.03
N TYR A 75 -6.82 5.18 8.81
CA TYR A 75 -7.66 4.56 9.85
C TYR A 75 -7.04 3.26 10.38
N HIS A 76 -6.63 2.35 9.49
CA HIS A 76 -6.04 1.08 9.93
C HIS A 76 -4.69 1.26 10.63
N TYR A 77 -3.88 2.24 10.22
CA TYR A 77 -2.64 2.56 10.92
C TYR A 77 -2.88 3.13 12.33
N VAL A 78 -3.95 3.92 12.54
CA VAL A 78 -4.37 4.31 13.90
C VAL A 78 -4.74 3.08 14.72
N ARG A 79 -5.45 2.10 14.14
CA ARG A 79 -5.80 0.85 14.83
C ARG A 79 -4.58 -0.01 15.16
N ILE A 80 -3.64 -0.12 14.22
CA ILE A 80 -2.37 -0.85 14.40
C ILE A 80 -1.53 -0.18 15.48
N PHE A 81 -1.38 1.15 15.43
CA PHE A 81 -0.64 1.93 16.41
C PHE A 81 -1.19 1.72 17.83
N ASN A 82 -2.49 1.91 18.02
CA ASN A 82 -3.14 1.72 19.32
C ASN A 82 -3.01 0.27 19.80
N SER A 83 -3.13 -0.70 18.90
CA SER A 83 -2.95 -2.11 19.26
C SER A 83 -1.51 -2.43 19.66
N PHE A 84 -0.52 -1.80 19.03
CA PHE A 84 0.90 -1.99 19.35
C PHE A 84 1.25 -1.36 20.70
N GLU A 85 0.75 -0.16 20.97
CA GLU A 85 0.91 0.51 22.26
C GLU A 85 0.28 -0.29 23.39
N ALA A 86 -0.93 -0.85 23.20
CA ALA A 86 -1.57 -1.69 24.20
C ALA A 86 -0.85 -3.04 24.41
N ALA A 87 -0.18 -3.55 23.39
CA ALA A 87 0.46 -4.86 23.42
C ALA A 87 1.79 -4.90 24.16
N TYR A 88 2.41 -3.75 24.46
CA TYR A 88 3.71 -3.68 25.13
C TYR A 88 3.71 -2.66 26.26
N ALA A 89 4.35 -3.01 27.37
CA ALA A 89 4.59 -2.09 28.50
C ALA A 89 6.06 -2.12 28.93
N LEU A 90 6.57 -0.95 29.34
CA LEU A 90 7.92 -0.85 29.89
C LEU A 90 7.96 -1.54 31.26
N ASN A 91 8.84 -2.52 31.42
CA ASN A 91 9.01 -3.23 32.68
C ASN A 91 10.15 -2.64 33.53
N ALA A 92 10.32 -3.16 34.76
CA ALA A 92 11.36 -2.71 35.69
C ALA A 92 12.80 -2.91 35.18
N ALA A 93 13.02 -3.77 34.18
CA ALA A 93 14.31 -3.97 33.54
C ALA A 93 14.58 -2.98 32.38
N GLY A 94 13.69 -2.02 32.15
CA GLY A 94 13.85 -1.00 31.10
C GLY A 94 13.62 -1.52 29.69
N VAL A 95 12.97 -2.68 29.53
CA VAL A 95 12.58 -3.24 28.23
C VAL A 95 11.06 -3.26 28.10
N TYR A 96 10.58 -3.16 26.86
CA TYR A 96 9.16 -3.31 26.54
C TYR A 96 8.83 -4.80 26.48
N ALA A 97 8.02 -5.27 27.43
CA ALA A 97 7.54 -6.64 27.48
C ALA A 97 6.08 -6.71 27.00
N PRO A 98 5.65 -7.81 26.37
CA PRO A 98 4.26 -7.96 25.97
C PRO A 98 3.33 -7.92 27.19
N THR A 99 2.16 -7.31 27.00
CA THR A 99 1.08 -7.32 27.98
C THR A 99 0.16 -8.54 27.77
N SER A 100 -0.92 -8.63 28.54
CA SER A 100 -2.00 -9.60 28.28
C SER A 100 -2.86 -9.25 27.06
N VAL A 101 -2.65 -8.08 26.43
CA VAL A 101 -3.35 -7.64 25.23
C VAL A 101 -2.53 -8.03 24.00
N PRO A 102 -3.02 -8.90 23.11
CA PRO A 102 -2.26 -9.28 21.92
C PRO A 102 -2.20 -8.14 20.90
N PHE A 103 -1.08 -8.03 20.19
CA PHE A 103 -0.98 -7.17 19.01
C PHE A 103 -1.82 -7.74 17.87
N ASN A 104 -2.77 -6.96 17.37
CA ASN A 104 -3.70 -7.37 16.33
C ASN A 104 -3.25 -6.87 14.95
N ASP A 105 -2.37 -7.63 14.30
CA ASP A 105 -1.89 -7.28 12.96
C ASP A 105 -2.88 -7.68 11.84
N ALA A 106 -4.02 -8.29 12.19
CA ALA A 106 -5.09 -8.57 11.23
C ALA A 106 -5.72 -7.28 10.64
N TYR A 107 -5.58 -6.13 11.32
CA TYR A 107 -5.96 -4.84 10.77
C TYR A 107 -5.30 -4.56 9.41
N ARG A 108 -4.08 -5.05 9.21
CA ARG A 108 -3.35 -4.89 7.96
C ARG A 108 -3.94 -5.71 6.81
N TYR A 109 -4.38 -6.94 7.10
CA TYR A 109 -5.09 -7.77 6.11
C TYR A 109 -6.45 -7.18 5.72
N VAL A 110 -7.18 -6.61 6.69
CA VAL A 110 -8.45 -5.92 6.40
C VAL A 110 -8.21 -4.66 5.57
N ASP A 111 -7.17 -3.88 5.88
CA ASP A 111 -6.74 -2.76 5.04
C ASP A 111 -6.44 -3.22 3.61
N TRP A 112 -5.65 -4.28 3.44
CA TRP A 112 -5.29 -4.79 2.12
C TRP A 112 -6.49 -5.30 1.34
N LEU A 113 -7.41 -6.00 1.99
CA LEU A 113 -8.64 -6.49 1.35
C LEU A 113 -9.43 -5.36 0.70
N LEU A 114 -9.41 -4.17 1.31
CA LEU A 114 -10.08 -2.97 0.79
C LEU A 114 -9.21 -2.20 -0.20
N THR A 115 -7.94 -1.97 0.13
CA THR A 115 -7.07 -1.04 -0.60
C THR A 115 -6.40 -1.65 -1.82
N VAL A 116 -6.00 -2.93 -1.78
CA VAL A 116 -5.31 -3.60 -2.89
C VAL A 116 -6.17 -3.64 -4.16
N PRO A 117 -7.47 -4.01 -4.11
CA PRO A 117 -8.33 -3.89 -5.28
C PRO A 117 -8.44 -2.44 -5.78
N LEU A 118 -8.59 -1.47 -4.89
CA LEU A 118 -8.75 -0.06 -5.24
C LEU A 118 -7.50 0.54 -5.90
N LEU A 119 -6.29 0.19 -5.42
CA LEU A 119 -5.01 0.57 -6.03
C LEU A 119 -4.92 0.13 -7.50
N LEU A 120 -5.42 -1.06 -7.81
CA LEU A 120 -5.46 -1.55 -9.19
C LEU A 120 -6.57 -0.87 -10.00
N VAL A 121 -7.72 -0.56 -9.38
CA VAL A 121 -8.81 0.19 -10.04
C VAL A 121 -8.34 1.58 -10.44
N GLU A 122 -7.69 2.33 -9.55
CA GLU A 122 -7.21 3.68 -9.88
C GLU A 122 -6.12 3.69 -10.95
N ALA A 123 -5.24 2.68 -10.96
CA ALA A 123 -4.20 2.52 -11.99
C ALA A 123 -4.80 2.35 -13.40
N VAL A 124 -5.96 1.70 -13.51
CA VAL A 124 -6.68 1.59 -14.78
C VAL A 124 -7.50 2.86 -15.04
N ALA A 125 -8.18 3.38 -14.03
CA ALA A 125 -9.07 4.53 -14.15
C ALA A 125 -8.34 5.80 -14.64
N VAL A 126 -7.10 6.03 -14.16
CA VAL A 126 -6.31 7.20 -14.55
C VAL A 126 -5.96 7.23 -16.05
N LEU A 127 -5.99 6.07 -16.72
CA LEU A 127 -5.71 5.99 -18.15
C LEU A 127 -6.89 6.46 -19.01
N ALA A 128 -8.10 6.55 -18.43
CA ALA A 128 -9.35 6.88 -19.13
C ALA A 128 -9.55 6.09 -20.44
N LEU A 129 -9.36 4.76 -20.35
CA LEU A 129 -9.54 3.85 -21.48
C LEU A 129 -11.01 3.74 -21.91
N ALA A 130 -11.25 3.17 -23.09
CA ALA A 130 -12.59 2.80 -23.53
C ALA A 130 -13.30 1.93 -22.47
N ARG A 131 -14.59 2.18 -22.23
CA ARG A 131 -15.34 1.63 -21.10
C ARG A 131 -15.30 0.10 -21.01
N ASN A 132 -15.43 -0.59 -22.14
CA ASN A 132 -15.37 -2.04 -22.22
C ASN A 132 -14.00 -2.59 -21.79
N VAL A 133 -12.92 -1.94 -22.25
CA VAL A 133 -11.54 -2.31 -21.88
C VAL A 133 -11.28 -2.02 -20.40
N ALA A 134 -11.64 -0.83 -19.93
CA ALA A 134 -11.47 -0.42 -18.54
C ALA A 134 -12.21 -1.36 -17.58
N ASN A 135 -13.50 -1.60 -17.82
CA ASN A 135 -14.33 -2.45 -16.95
C ASN A 135 -13.80 -3.89 -16.87
N SER A 136 -13.36 -4.45 -18.02
CA SER A 136 -12.79 -5.78 -18.06
C SER A 136 -11.49 -5.89 -17.25
N LEU A 137 -10.58 -4.92 -17.38
CA LEU A 137 -9.33 -4.88 -16.61
C LEU A 137 -9.59 -4.69 -15.11
N ILE A 138 -10.44 -3.72 -14.75
CA ILE A 138 -10.80 -3.41 -13.36
C ILE A 138 -11.40 -4.65 -12.68
N LEU A 139 -12.37 -5.32 -13.31
CA LEU A 139 -13.01 -6.50 -12.72
C LEU A 139 -12.00 -7.62 -12.48
N ARG A 140 -11.17 -7.95 -13.49
CA ARG A 140 -10.19 -9.03 -13.40
C ARG A 140 -9.13 -8.75 -12.34
N LEU A 141 -8.62 -7.52 -12.29
CA LEU A 141 -7.64 -7.09 -11.29
C LEU A 141 -8.22 -7.08 -9.88
N ALA A 142 -9.43 -6.53 -9.68
CA ALA A 142 -10.08 -6.47 -8.37
C ALA A 142 -10.42 -7.86 -7.81
N VAL A 143 -10.91 -8.77 -8.66
CA VAL A 143 -11.19 -10.16 -8.28
C VAL A 143 -9.89 -10.88 -7.95
N ALA A 144 -8.85 -10.76 -8.79
CA ALA A 144 -7.56 -11.39 -8.53
C ALA A 144 -6.93 -10.87 -7.23
N ALA A 145 -6.98 -9.56 -6.97
CA ALA A 145 -6.48 -8.96 -5.74
C ALA A 145 -7.23 -9.47 -4.50
N THR A 146 -8.56 -9.50 -4.56
CA THR A 146 -9.39 -10.05 -3.48
C THR A 146 -9.04 -11.50 -3.20
N LEU A 147 -8.96 -12.34 -4.24
CA LEU A 147 -8.59 -13.75 -4.11
C LEU A 147 -7.18 -13.93 -3.52
N MET A 148 -6.21 -13.14 -3.97
CA MET A 148 -4.85 -13.16 -3.44
C MET A 148 -4.83 -12.95 -1.92
N ILE A 149 -5.52 -11.93 -1.42
CA ILE A 149 -5.58 -11.63 0.02
C ILE A 149 -6.34 -12.71 0.80
N VAL A 150 -7.50 -13.13 0.31
CA VAL A 150 -8.33 -14.15 0.96
C VAL A 150 -7.61 -15.51 1.05
N LEU A 151 -6.90 -15.91 -0.01
CA LEU A 151 -6.12 -17.15 -0.01
C LEU A 151 -4.88 -17.06 0.89
N GLY A 152 -4.27 -15.87 1.04
CA GLY A 152 -3.08 -15.70 1.87
C GLY A 152 -3.38 -15.76 3.37
N TYR A 153 -4.53 -15.26 3.80
CA TYR A 153 -4.88 -15.09 5.22
C TYR A 153 -4.83 -16.39 6.05
N PRO A 154 -5.40 -17.53 5.60
CA PRO A 154 -5.33 -18.79 6.37
C PRO A 154 -3.91 -19.24 6.68
N GLY A 155 -2.96 -19.05 5.77
CA GLY A 155 -1.57 -19.41 6.04
C GLY A 155 -0.84 -18.37 6.89
N GLU A 156 -1.24 -17.10 6.85
CA GLU A 156 -0.65 -16.07 7.70
C GLU A 156 -0.89 -16.33 9.19
N ILE A 157 -2.10 -16.76 9.52
CA ILE A 157 -2.51 -17.04 10.91
C ILE A 157 -2.10 -18.45 11.36
N SER A 158 -1.55 -19.27 10.46
CA SER A 158 -1.17 -20.66 10.76
C SER A 158 0.25 -20.75 11.31
N THR A 159 0.41 -21.50 12.40
CA THR A 159 1.70 -21.92 12.93
C THR A 159 2.22 -23.21 12.26
N ASN A 160 1.41 -23.87 11.43
CA ASN A 160 1.82 -25.06 10.70
C ASN A 160 2.49 -24.67 9.37
N THR A 161 3.77 -25.03 9.22
CA THR A 161 4.56 -24.72 8.01
C THR A 161 3.93 -25.25 6.73
N GLY A 162 3.33 -26.45 6.75
CA GLY A 162 2.66 -27.04 5.59
C GLY A 162 1.41 -26.26 5.17
N THR A 163 0.58 -25.85 6.12
CA THR A 163 -0.57 -24.98 5.89
C THR A 163 -0.13 -23.63 5.33
N ARG A 164 0.89 -22.99 5.92
CA ARG A 164 1.44 -21.73 5.45
C ARG A 164 1.99 -21.83 4.02
N PHE A 165 2.74 -22.89 3.72
CA PHE A 165 3.25 -23.14 2.37
C PHE A 165 2.12 -23.33 1.33
N LEU A 166 1.11 -24.13 1.65
CA LEU A 166 -0.03 -24.39 0.76
C LEU A 166 -0.77 -23.10 0.42
N TRP A 167 -1.21 -22.36 1.44
CA TRP A 167 -1.99 -21.13 1.24
C TRP A 167 -1.16 -20.00 0.63
N GLY A 168 0.12 -19.89 0.97
CA GLY A 168 1.05 -18.96 0.30
C GLY A 168 1.20 -19.28 -1.18
N THR A 169 1.30 -20.56 -1.54
CA THR A 169 1.36 -21.00 -2.95
C THR A 169 0.07 -20.66 -3.68
N LEU A 170 -1.09 -20.95 -3.08
CA LEU A 170 -2.39 -20.63 -3.66
C LEU A 170 -2.60 -19.12 -3.85
N SER A 171 -2.15 -18.30 -2.89
CA SER A 171 -2.19 -16.83 -2.97
C SER A 171 -1.25 -16.27 -4.05
N THR A 172 -0.15 -16.96 -4.34
CA THR A 172 0.82 -16.54 -5.37
C THR A 172 0.23 -16.61 -6.79
N ILE A 173 -0.68 -17.55 -7.07
CA ILE A 173 -1.29 -17.72 -8.39
C ILE A 173 -2.02 -16.44 -8.88
N PRO A 174 -2.99 -15.88 -8.14
CA PRO A 174 -3.62 -14.62 -8.54
C PRO A 174 -2.65 -13.44 -8.52
N PHE A 175 -1.62 -13.44 -7.66
CA PHE A 175 -0.57 -12.40 -7.70
C PHE A 175 0.17 -12.40 -9.06
N LEU A 176 0.62 -13.57 -9.53
CA LEU A 176 1.26 -13.70 -10.84
C LEU A 176 0.32 -13.28 -11.99
N TYR A 177 -0.98 -13.57 -11.86
CA TYR A 177 -1.97 -13.10 -12.82
C TYR A 177 -2.12 -11.57 -12.84
N ILE A 178 -2.10 -10.92 -11.68
CA ILE A 178 -2.04 -9.44 -11.60
C ILE A 178 -0.80 -8.92 -12.31
N LEU A 179 0.37 -9.50 -12.06
CA LEU A 179 1.62 -9.09 -12.74
C LEU A 179 1.51 -9.27 -14.26
N TYR A 180 0.93 -10.37 -14.74
CA TYR A 180 0.66 -10.55 -16.17
C TYR A 180 -0.22 -9.43 -16.74
N ILE A 181 -1.34 -9.09 -16.09
CA ILE A 181 -2.21 -8.00 -16.55
C ILE A 181 -1.44 -6.67 -16.58
N LEU A 182 -0.68 -6.35 -15.52
CA LEU A 182 0.06 -5.10 -15.43
C LEU A 182 1.20 -4.98 -16.45
N TRP A 183 1.94 -6.06 -16.73
CA TRP A 183 3.07 -6.02 -17.66
C TRP A 183 2.68 -6.24 -19.12
N VAL A 184 1.58 -6.95 -19.39
CA VAL A 184 1.21 -7.34 -20.76
C VAL A 184 -0.04 -6.61 -21.24
N GLU A 185 -1.14 -6.65 -20.50
CA GLU A 185 -2.40 -6.04 -20.95
C GLU A 185 -2.40 -4.52 -20.77
N LEU A 186 -1.99 -4.03 -19.61
CA LEU A 186 -1.91 -2.60 -19.33
C LEU A 186 -0.85 -1.92 -20.21
N ALA A 187 0.28 -2.60 -20.48
CA ALA A 187 1.29 -2.10 -21.41
C ALA A 187 0.70 -1.85 -22.80
N ARG A 188 -0.01 -2.84 -23.37
CA ARG A 188 -0.71 -2.71 -24.65
C ARG A 188 -1.73 -1.56 -24.64
N ALA A 189 -2.48 -1.41 -23.55
CA ALA A 189 -3.44 -0.32 -23.40
C ALA A 189 -2.79 1.09 -23.35
N THR A 190 -1.49 1.17 -23.05
CA THR A 190 -0.73 2.42 -22.94
C THR A 190 0.09 2.78 -24.18
N GLU A 191 0.12 1.92 -25.22
CA GLU A 191 0.94 2.13 -26.42
C GLU A 191 0.63 3.42 -27.18
N ARG A 192 -0.61 3.91 -27.10
CA ARG A 192 -1.07 5.14 -27.77
C ARG A 192 -0.90 6.39 -26.91
N GLN A 193 -0.39 6.26 -25.69
CA GLN A 193 -0.16 7.40 -24.78
C GLN A 193 1.15 8.13 -25.14
N SER A 194 1.30 9.36 -24.66
CA SER A 194 2.53 10.14 -24.77
C SER A 194 3.72 9.44 -24.10
N ALA A 195 4.93 9.83 -24.49
CA ALA A 195 6.16 9.26 -23.93
C ALA A 195 6.25 9.47 -22.41
N GLU A 196 5.84 10.64 -21.93
CA GLU A 196 5.80 10.96 -20.49
C GLU A 196 4.86 10.01 -19.73
N VAL A 197 3.62 9.83 -20.20
CA VAL A 197 2.64 8.94 -19.57
C VAL A 197 3.14 7.50 -19.55
N LYS A 198 3.79 7.02 -20.62
CA LYS A 198 4.38 5.67 -20.66
C LYS A 198 5.46 5.48 -19.59
N VAL A 199 6.32 6.49 -19.38
CA VAL A 199 7.35 6.46 -18.32
C VAL A 199 6.70 6.44 -16.94
N LEU A 200 5.70 7.29 -16.70
CA LEU A 200 4.99 7.33 -15.41
C LEU A 200 4.28 6.01 -15.11
N VAL A 201 3.60 5.40 -16.09
CA VAL A 201 2.95 4.09 -15.93
C VAL A 201 3.96 2.97 -15.71
N ARG A 202 5.13 3.01 -16.37
CA ARG A 202 6.22 2.07 -16.08
C ARG A 202 6.69 2.22 -14.63
N ASN A 203 6.93 3.45 -14.17
CA ASN A 203 7.39 3.71 -12.81
C ASN A 203 6.34 3.27 -11.77
N LEU A 204 5.05 3.50 -12.06
CA LEU A 204 3.94 3.03 -11.23
C LEU A 204 3.93 1.50 -11.08
N ARG A 205 4.13 0.76 -12.18
CA ARG A 205 4.21 -0.71 -12.13
C ARG A 205 5.43 -1.18 -11.34
N LEU A 206 6.60 -0.58 -11.56
CA LEU A 206 7.81 -0.91 -10.82
C LEU A 206 7.66 -0.63 -9.33
N LEU A 207 7.07 0.51 -8.97
CA LEU A 207 6.78 0.86 -7.57
C LEU A 207 5.87 -0.17 -6.92
N LEU A 208 4.81 -0.60 -7.62
CA LEU A 208 3.90 -1.65 -7.13
C LEU A 208 4.66 -2.95 -6.88
N LEU A 209 5.43 -3.43 -7.85
CA LEU A 209 6.17 -4.69 -7.69
C LEU A 209 7.19 -4.63 -6.54
N LEU A 210 7.95 -3.54 -6.45
CA LEU A 210 8.98 -3.37 -5.41
C LEU A 210 8.37 -3.25 -4.02
N SER A 211 7.31 -2.45 -3.87
CA SER A 211 6.64 -2.30 -2.58
C SER A 211 5.90 -3.57 -2.18
N TRP A 212 5.23 -4.26 -3.12
CA TRP A 212 4.48 -5.47 -2.81
C TRP A 212 5.37 -6.69 -2.57
N GLY A 213 6.59 -6.72 -3.11
CA GLY A 213 7.56 -7.78 -2.87
C GLY A 213 7.90 -7.98 -1.39
N VAL A 214 7.72 -6.96 -0.55
CA VAL A 214 7.93 -7.04 0.90
C VAL A 214 6.99 -8.06 1.57
N TYR A 215 5.73 -8.14 1.12
CA TYR A 215 4.72 -9.00 1.75
C TYR A 215 5.00 -10.50 1.65
N PRO A 216 5.27 -11.08 0.46
CA PRO A 216 5.62 -12.50 0.37
C PRO A 216 6.96 -12.81 1.05
N ILE A 217 7.91 -11.86 1.10
CA ILE A 217 9.16 -12.04 1.86
C ILE A 217 8.85 -12.16 3.35
N ALA A 218 8.11 -11.20 3.93
CA ALA A 218 7.71 -11.25 5.33
C ALA A 218 6.89 -12.52 5.63
N TYR A 219 6.03 -12.93 4.69
CA TYR A 219 5.24 -14.16 4.80
C TYR A 219 6.12 -15.40 4.97
N ILE A 220 7.26 -15.51 4.28
CA ILE A 220 8.11 -16.71 4.38
C ILE A 220 9.09 -16.68 5.57
N LEU A 221 9.36 -15.53 6.20
CA LEU A 221 10.36 -15.42 7.28
C LEU A 221 10.19 -16.46 8.40
N PRO A 222 8.98 -16.71 8.95
CA PRO A 222 8.81 -17.72 10.00
C PRO A 222 9.12 -19.14 9.53
N MET A 223 8.88 -19.44 8.25
CA MET A 223 9.18 -20.76 7.65
C MET A 223 10.68 -21.02 7.55
N LEU A 224 11.47 -19.94 7.49
CA LEU A 224 12.93 -19.97 7.48
C LEU A 224 13.52 -19.93 8.91
N GLY A 225 12.69 -19.94 9.95
CA GLY A 225 13.12 -19.80 11.34
C GLY A 225 13.57 -18.37 11.72
N ILE A 226 13.29 -17.37 10.88
CA ILE A 226 13.61 -15.97 11.16
C ILE A 226 12.48 -15.38 12.01
N VAL A 227 12.69 -15.37 13.33
CA VAL A 227 11.71 -15.01 14.35
C VAL A 227 12.34 -14.13 15.46
N GLY A 228 11.54 -13.67 16.41
CA GLY A 228 12.00 -12.87 17.55
C GLY A 228 12.02 -11.35 17.29
N SER A 229 12.62 -10.59 18.21
CA SER A 229 12.52 -9.12 18.26
C SER A 229 12.98 -8.43 16.97
N SER A 230 14.11 -8.87 16.41
CA SER A 230 14.65 -8.30 15.17
C SER A 230 13.75 -8.59 13.97
N ALA A 231 13.13 -9.77 13.92
CA ALA A 231 12.17 -10.12 12.87
C ALA A 231 10.90 -9.25 12.98
N VAL A 232 10.38 -9.07 14.20
CA VAL A 232 9.22 -8.19 14.45
C VAL A 232 9.50 -6.75 14.00
N VAL A 233 10.65 -6.19 14.40
CA VAL A 233 11.06 -4.83 13.99
C VAL A 233 11.18 -4.74 12.47
N GLY A 234 11.89 -5.68 11.85
CA GLY A 234 12.11 -5.70 10.41
C GLY A 234 10.80 -5.79 9.63
N VAL A 235 9.87 -6.65 10.06
CA VAL A 235 8.55 -6.79 9.44
C VAL A 235 7.73 -5.51 9.59
N GLN A 236 7.61 -4.96 10.80
CA GLN A 236 6.74 -3.80 11.02
C GLN A 236 7.27 -2.54 10.34
N VAL A 237 8.59 -2.32 10.36
CA VAL A 237 9.24 -1.23 9.60
C VAL A 237 9.10 -1.47 8.09
N GLY A 238 9.35 -2.70 7.63
CA GLY A 238 9.26 -3.08 6.22
C GLY A 238 7.85 -2.89 5.65
N TYR A 239 6.81 -3.37 6.35
CA TYR A 239 5.41 -3.13 5.99
C TYR A 239 5.09 -1.65 5.98
N THR A 240 5.60 -0.88 6.94
CA THR A 240 5.35 0.56 6.98
C THR A 240 5.92 1.30 5.78
N ILE A 241 7.16 1.00 5.40
CA ILE A 241 7.78 1.55 4.19
C ILE A 241 7.00 1.11 2.96
N ALA A 242 6.69 -0.19 2.84
CA ALA A 242 5.94 -0.74 1.72
C ALA A 242 4.59 -0.06 1.55
N ASP A 243 3.84 0.16 2.63
CA ASP A 243 2.53 0.80 2.61
C ASP A 243 2.62 2.27 2.20
N VAL A 244 3.58 3.04 2.72
CA VAL A 244 3.78 4.45 2.33
C VAL A 244 4.17 4.57 0.85
N LEU A 245 4.96 3.64 0.33
CA LEU A 245 5.29 3.57 -1.08
C LEU A 245 4.08 3.15 -1.94
N ALA A 246 3.35 2.12 -1.51
CA ALA A 246 2.25 1.53 -2.28
C ALA A 246 0.97 2.36 -2.27
N LYS A 247 0.83 3.35 -1.37
CA LYS A 247 -0.41 4.12 -1.22
C LYS A 247 -0.17 5.63 -1.43
N PRO A 248 0.48 6.40 -0.54
CA PRO A 248 0.84 7.80 -0.77
C PRO A 248 1.62 8.02 -2.06
N LEU A 249 2.79 7.39 -2.21
CA LEU A 249 3.65 7.64 -3.37
C LEU A 249 3.03 7.10 -4.66
N PHE A 250 2.36 5.95 -4.58
CA PHE A 250 1.58 5.42 -5.69
C PHE A 250 0.49 6.40 -6.14
N GLY A 251 -0.29 6.96 -5.21
CA GLY A 251 -1.30 7.99 -5.50
C GLY A 251 -0.69 9.28 -6.08
N LEU A 252 0.54 9.65 -5.67
CA LEU A 252 1.26 10.78 -6.28
C LEU A 252 1.67 10.47 -7.74
N LEU A 253 2.01 9.22 -8.06
CA LEU A 253 2.22 8.81 -9.45
C LEU A 253 0.90 8.81 -10.24
N ILE A 254 -0.21 8.38 -9.64
CA ILE A 254 -1.55 8.51 -10.24
C ILE A 254 -1.86 9.99 -10.54
N TYR A 255 -1.59 10.88 -9.59
CA TYR A 255 -1.75 12.32 -9.77
C TYR A 255 -0.89 12.85 -10.94
N ALA A 256 0.40 12.47 -10.99
CA ALA A 256 1.30 12.87 -12.07
C ALA A 256 0.81 12.38 -13.45
N ILE A 257 0.29 11.14 -13.53
CA ILE A 257 -0.30 10.61 -14.77
C ILE A 257 -1.52 11.44 -15.16
N ALA A 258 -2.41 11.74 -14.21
CA ALA A 258 -3.61 12.54 -14.47
C ALA A 258 -3.28 13.96 -14.97
N VAL A 259 -2.24 14.60 -14.40
CA VAL A 259 -1.74 15.91 -14.84
C VAL A 259 -1.18 15.83 -16.26
N ALA A 260 -0.28 14.88 -16.53
CA ALA A 260 0.31 14.69 -17.86
C ALA A 260 -0.79 14.48 -18.92
N LYS A 261 -1.76 13.63 -18.62
CA LYS A 261 -2.88 13.37 -19.53
C LYS A 261 -3.82 14.56 -19.70
N THR A 262 -4.05 15.35 -18.64
CA THR A 262 -4.83 16.59 -18.74
C THR A 262 -4.18 17.58 -19.72
N ARG A 263 -2.85 17.70 -19.70
CA ARG A 263 -2.10 18.53 -20.67
C ARG A 263 -2.19 17.98 -22.09
N ASP A 264 -2.01 16.66 -22.25
CA ASP A 264 -2.13 15.99 -23.55
C ASP A 264 -3.51 16.21 -24.20
N ASP A 265 -4.56 16.37 -23.37
CA ASP A 265 -5.93 16.65 -23.83
C ASP A 265 -6.20 18.16 -24.09
N GLY A 266 -5.21 19.04 -23.90
CA GLY A 266 -5.38 20.49 -24.01
C GLY A 266 -6.09 21.15 -22.82
N GLY A 267 -6.22 20.45 -21.69
CA GLY A 267 -6.75 21.00 -20.45
C GLY A 267 -5.73 21.93 -19.77
N LEU A 268 -6.19 23.07 -19.27
CA LEU A 268 -5.40 23.92 -18.40
C LEU A 268 -5.13 23.16 -17.09
N VAL A 269 -3.90 22.73 -16.90
CA VAL A 269 -3.40 22.48 -15.55
C VAL A 269 -3.23 23.87 -14.94
N ASN A 270 -3.69 24.09 -13.71
CA ASN A 270 -3.34 25.30 -12.97
C ASN A 270 -1.82 25.26 -12.75
N ASP A 271 -1.06 25.71 -13.74
CA ASP A 271 0.39 25.67 -13.75
C ASP A 271 0.88 26.67 -12.70
N VAL A 272 1.03 26.19 -11.47
CA VAL A 272 1.72 26.92 -10.39
C VAL A 272 3.15 27.28 -10.83
N ASN A 273 3.71 26.57 -11.81
CA ASN A 273 5.03 26.83 -12.41
C ASN A 273 5.01 27.86 -13.57
N ALA A 274 3.86 28.22 -14.15
CA ALA A 274 3.79 29.22 -15.22
C ALA A 274 3.87 30.66 -14.69
N ALA A 275 3.67 30.87 -13.39
CA ALA A 275 3.82 32.18 -12.73
C ALA A 275 5.29 32.66 -12.63
N GLY A 276 6.26 31.82 -13.00
CA GLY A 276 7.70 32.14 -12.99
C GLY A 276 8.33 32.38 -14.36
N ALA A 277 7.58 32.32 -15.46
CA ALA A 277 8.12 32.64 -16.77
C ALA A 277 8.31 34.17 -16.87
N PRO A 278 9.52 34.69 -17.16
CA PRO A 278 9.72 36.12 -17.31
C PRO A 278 8.84 36.62 -18.46
N LEU A 279 8.07 37.67 -18.20
CA LEU A 279 7.30 38.37 -19.22
C LEU A 279 8.26 38.72 -20.36
N ALA A 280 7.95 38.23 -21.57
CA ALA A 280 8.67 38.64 -22.77
C ALA A 280 8.50 40.15 -22.93
N VAL A 281 9.55 40.90 -22.60
CA VAL A 281 9.64 42.32 -22.90
C VAL A 281 9.72 42.41 -24.42
N ASN A 282 8.64 42.87 -25.02
CA ASN A 282 8.57 43.13 -26.46
C ASN A 282 9.46 44.36 -26.73
N ALA A 283 10.68 44.12 -27.22
CA ALA A 283 11.57 45.19 -27.64
C ALA A 283 11.15 45.66 -29.04
N SER A 284 10.18 46.56 -29.06
CA SER A 284 9.94 47.49 -30.16
C SER A 284 9.35 48.76 -29.57
N ASP A 285 10.22 49.70 -29.23
CA ASP A 285 10.10 51.15 -29.40
C ASP A 285 11.41 51.83 -28.91
#